data_AF-A0A8X6IQR2-F1
#
_entry.id   AF-A0A8X6IQR2-F1
#
_cell.length_a   1.000
_cell.length_b   1.000
_cell.length_c   1.000
_cell.angle_alpha   90.00
_cell.angle_beta   90.00
_cell.angle_gamma   90.00
#
_symmetry.space_group_name_H-M   'P 1'
#
loop_
_entity.id
_entity.type
_entity.pdbx_description
1 polymer ?
#
loop_
_entity_poly.entity_id
_entity_poly.type
_entity_poly.pdbx_seq_one_letter_code
_entity_poly.pdbx_strand_id
1 'polypeptide(L)'
;MGSCFGFRAIYSSWYLQGIGASDLLIGVARGMSGVYGLPFLYSSKWWINKIGYRAIFIFSLLGYAIYCISFSFLEVPWPAVVIELSSVLVYHLHWVAVMQYAAHVAPEGLEATVKVLAGSIQYSLGKVITTTIGGYLMSEYGGRVAFRTLGSMAVIYAAVYGCYLFMDHMQKKKSTQPESNHCKAIS
;
A
#
# COMPACT_ATOMS: atom_id res chain seq x y z
N MET A 1 1.16 3.02 -4.94
CA MET A 1 0.45 1.82 -4.41
C MET A 1 -0.27 1.01 -5.49
N GLY A 2 -1.12 1.61 -6.35
CA GLY A 2 -1.85 0.87 -7.40
C GLY A 2 -0.95 0.03 -8.33
N SER A 3 0.15 0.60 -8.84
CA SER A 3 1.11 -0.13 -9.68
C SER A 3 1.79 -1.28 -8.92
N CYS A 4 2.23 -1.05 -7.67
CA CYS A 4 2.89 -2.11 -6.90
C CYS A 4 1.95 -3.25 -6.49
N PHE A 5 0.64 -2.99 -6.31
CA PHE A 5 -0.36 -4.04 -6.15
C PHE A 5 -0.47 -4.92 -7.40
N GLY A 6 -0.52 -4.30 -8.59
CA GLY A 6 -0.51 -5.00 -9.86
C GLY A 6 0.71 -5.92 -10.00
N PHE A 7 1.87 -5.46 -9.51
CA PHE A 7 3.09 -6.27 -9.55
C PHE A 7 2.95 -7.50 -8.68
N ARG A 8 2.54 -7.33 -7.42
CA ARG A 8 2.34 -8.44 -6.49
C ARG A 8 1.35 -9.46 -7.05
N ALA A 9 0.22 -9.00 -7.59
CA ALA A 9 -0.83 -9.87 -8.09
C ALA A 9 -0.38 -10.76 -9.27
N ILE A 10 0.56 -10.27 -10.08
CA ILE A 10 0.98 -10.95 -11.31
C ILE A 10 2.25 -11.75 -11.09
N TYR A 11 3.24 -11.20 -10.39
CA TYR A 11 4.60 -11.76 -10.35
C TYR A 11 4.94 -12.52 -9.07
N SER A 12 4.17 -12.36 -7.99
CA SER A 12 4.38 -13.11 -6.74
C SER A 12 4.26 -14.61 -6.95
N SER A 13 3.25 -15.06 -7.70
CA SER A 13 3.05 -16.48 -8.00
C SER A 13 4.21 -17.07 -8.81
N TRP A 14 4.71 -16.31 -9.79
CA TRP A 14 5.85 -16.74 -10.63
C TRP A 14 7.15 -16.84 -9.83
N TYR A 15 7.37 -15.94 -8.88
CA TYR A 15 8.54 -16.01 -8.00
C TYR A 15 8.45 -17.13 -6.98
N LEU A 16 7.26 -17.36 -6.39
CA LEU A 16 7.05 -18.49 -5.49
C LEU A 16 7.28 -19.83 -6.22
N GLN A 17 6.83 -19.95 -7.47
CA GLN A 17 7.16 -21.12 -8.31
C GLN A 17 8.67 -21.25 -8.56
N GLY A 18 9.37 -20.13 -8.79
CA GLY A 18 10.82 -20.11 -9.00
C GLY A 18 11.67 -20.54 -7.79
N ILE A 19 11.14 -20.44 -6.57
CA ILE A 19 11.76 -20.96 -5.33
C ILE A 19 11.29 -22.37 -4.95
N GLY A 20 10.49 -23.02 -5.81
CA GLY A 20 10.02 -24.40 -5.62
C GLY A 20 8.73 -24.52 -4.78
N ALA A 21 7.95 -23.45 -4.62
CA ALA A 21 6.64 -23.54 -3.98
C ALA A 21 5.65 -24.28 -4.90
N SER A 22 4.85 -25.18 -4.32
CA SER A 22 3.77 -25.85 -5.05
C SER A 22 2.64 -24.88 -5.38
N ASP A 23 2.00 -25.05 -6.54
CA ASP A 23 0.86 -24.23 -6.96
C ASP A 23 -0.30 -24.27 -5.94
N LEU A 24 -0.44 -25.40 -5.24
CA LEU A 24 -1.41 -25.56 -4.17
C LEU A 24 -1.11 -24.62 -2.99
N LEU A 25 0.16 -24.46 -2.61
CA LEU A 25 0.57 -23.56 -1.53
C LEU A 25 0.26 -22.10 -1.88
N ILE A 26 0.51 -21.71 -3.13
CA ILE A 26 0.21 -20.37 -3.65
C ILE A 26 -1.30 -20.12 -3.63
N GLY A 27 -2.08 -21.09 -4.11
CA GLY A 27 -3.54 -21.02 -4.08
C GLY A 27 -4.11 -20.90 -2.66
N VAL A 28 -3.60 -21.71 -1.72
CA VAL A 28 -4.00 -21.67 -0.31
C VAL A 28 -3.63 -20.33 0.33
N ALA A 29 -2.42 -19.82 0.09
CA ALA A 29 -1.98 -18.51 0.59
C ALA A 29 -2.93 -17.38 0.13
N ARG A 30 -3.27 -17.40 -1.17
CA ARG A 30 -4.17 -16.43 -1.78
C ARG A 30 -5.60 -16.56 -1.24
N GLY A 31 -6.08 -17.79 -1.07
CA GLY A 31 -7.41 -18.11 -0.52
C GLY A 31 -7.56 -17.66 0.93
N MET A 32 -6.60 -18.00 1.79
CA MET A 32 -6.59 -17.55 3.19
C MET A 32 -6.58 -16.03 3.28
N SER A 33 -5.84 -15.36 2.41
CA SER A 33 -5.85 -13.89 2.34
C SER A 33 -7.22 -13.28 2.02
N GLY A 34 -8.03 -13.96 1.20
CA GLY A 34 -9.41 -13.56 0.95
C GLY A 34 -10.29 -13.74 2.18
N VAL A 35 -10.19 -14.89 2.85
CA VAL A 35 -10.96 -15.22 4.06
C VAL A 35 -10.65 -14.24 5.20
N TYR A 36 -9.39 -13.89 5.41
CA TYR A 36 -8.97 -12.90 6.41
C TYR A 36 -9.29 -11.45 6.02
N GLY A 37 -9.34 -11.15 4.71
CA GLY A 37 -9.67 -9.82 4.22
C GLY A 37 -11.11 -9.40 4.56
N LEU A 38 -12.07 -10.33 4.53
CA LEU A 38 -13.49 -10.07 4.78
C LEU A 38 -13.82 -9.56 6.21
N PRO A 39 -13.44 -10.24 7.30
CA PRO A 39 -13.71 -9.78 8.66
C PRO A 39 -12.98 -8.46 8.96
N PHE A 40 -11.82 -8.27 8.34
CA PHE A 40 -11.06 -7.04 8.46
C PHE A 40 -11.73 -5.87 7.74
N LEU A 41 -12.31 -6.10 6.55
CA LEU A 41 -13.07 -5.09 5.82
C LEU A 41 -14.32 -4.66 6.60
N TYR A 42 -15.00 -5.62 7.24
CA TYR A 42 -16.14 -5.32 8.12
C TYR A 42 -15.71 -4.43 9.31
N SER A 43 -14.57 -4.75 9.92
CA SER A 43 -13.98 -3.94 10.99
C SER A 43 -13.40 -2.61 10.51
N SER A 44 -13.16 -2.41 9.21
CA SER A 44 -12.52 -1.20 8.70
C SER A 44 -13.29 0.08 9.04
N LYS A 45 -14.63 0.02 9.06
CA LYS A 45 -15.48 1.15 9.49
C LYS A 45 -15.18 1.58 10.93
N TRP A 46 -14.93 0.61 11.81
CA TRP A 46 -14.55 0.88 13.20
C TRP A 46 -13.17 1.53 13.28
N TRP A 47 -12.18 1.01 12.53
CA TRP A 47 -10.84 1.58 12.48
C TRP A 47 -10.82 3.02 11.94
N ILE A 48 -11.61 3.30 10.92
CA ILE A 48 -11.71 4.64 10.30
C ILE A 48 -12.30 5.65 11.26
N ASN A 49 -13.38 5.29 11.97
CA ASN A 49 -14.00 6.17 12.94
C ASN A 49 -13.11 6.43 14.16
N LYS A 50 -12.25 5.47 14.54
CA LYS A 50 -11.37 5.63 15.72
C LYS A 50 -10.07 6.38 15.44
N ILE A 51 -9.48 6.19 14.26
CA ILE A 51 -8.10 6.63 13.96
C ILE A 51 -8.06 7.83 12.99
N GLY A 52 -9.13 8.03 12.20
CA GLY A 52 -9.20 9.09 11.20
C GLY A 52 -8.43 8.76 9.91
N TYR A 53 -8.87 9.37 8.81
CA TYR A 53 -8.38 9.03 7.45
C TYR A 53 -6.86 9.20 7.29
N ARG A 54 -6.28 10.26 7.89
CA ARG A 54 -4.85 10.59 7.77
C ARG A 54 -3.96 9.53 8.39
N ALA A 55 -4.28 9.06 9.59
CA ALA A 55 -3.45 8.09 10.28
C ALA A 55 -3.56 6.68 9.66
N ILE A 56 -4.72 6.31 9.10
CA ILE A 56 -4.85 5.04 8.34
C ILE A 56 -3.98 5.05 7.09
N PHE A 57 -3.91 6.18 6.39
CA PHE A 57 -3.05 6.30 5.22
C PHE A 57 -1.57 6.06 5.59
N ILE A 58 -1.13 6.61 6.74
CA ILE A 58 0.23 6.42 7.28
C ILE A 58 0.48 4.96 7.71
N PHE A 59 -0.44 4.37 8.45
CA PHE A 59 -0.35 2.95 8.87
C PHE A 59 -0.26 2.01 7.67
N SER A 60 -1.02 2.30 6.62
CA SER A 60 -0.98 1.51 5.40
C SER A 60 0.38 1.62 4.71
N LEU A 61 0.99 2.79 4.76
CA LEU A 61 2.31 3.01 4.18
C LEU A 61 3.42 2.29 4.97
N LEU A 62 3.37 2.34 6.29
CA LEU A 62 4.29 1.61 7.18
C LEU A 62 4.17 0.10 7.01
N GLY A 63 2.94 -0.41 6.97
CA GLY A 63 2.70 -1.83 6.71
C GLY A 63 3.24 -2.27 5.34
N TYR A 64 3.23 -1.37 4.35
CA TYR A 64 3.79 -1.65 3.04
C TYR A 64 5.32 -1.72 3.06
N ALA A 65 5.99 -0.86 3.83
CA ALA A 65 7.44 -0.93 4.02
C ALA A 65 7.85 -2.25 4.70
N ILE A 66 7.12 -2.66 5.75
CA ILE A 66 7.35 -3.94 6.44
C ILE A 66 7.17 -5.11 5.47
N TYR A 67 6.17 -5.06 4.60
CA TYR A 67 5.94 -6.09 3.58
C TYR A 67 7.14 -6.22 2.63
N CYS A 68 7.64 -5.12 2.07
CA CYS A 68 8.77 -5.15 1.15
C CYS A 68 10.05 -5.68 1.80
N ILE A 69 10.29 -5.31 3.07
CA ILE A 69 11.42 -5.83 3.85
C ILE A 69 11.23 -7.34 4.08
N SER A 70 10.05 -7.77 4.53
CA SER A 70 9.75 -9.17 4.80
C SER A 70 9.86 -10.06 3.54
N PHE A 71 9.44 -9.55 2.38
CA PHE A 71 9.55 -10.26 1.11
C PHE A 71 11.01 -10.34 0.62
N SER A 72 11.85 -9.36 0.97
CA SER A 72 13.29 -9.38 0.66
C SER A 72 14.07 -10.43 1.44
N PHE A 73 13.60 -10.82 2.63
CA PHE A 73 14.21 -11.86 3.46
C PHE A 73 13.59 -13.25 3.23
N LEU A 74 12.74 -13.41 2.21
CA LEU A 74 12.00 -14.64 1.98
C LEU A 74 12.87 -15.69 1.26
N GLU A 75 13.47 -16.58 2.04
CA GLU A 75 14.28 -17.71 1.55
C GLU A 75 13.52 -19.04 1.53
N VAL A 76 12.43 -19.15 2.30
CA VAL A 76 11.60 -20.35 2.44
C VAL A 76 10.12 -20.06 2.12
N PRO A 77 9.38 -21.00 1.50
CA PRO A 77 8.03 -20.76 0.98
C PRO A 77 6.92 -20.72 2.05
N TRP A 78 7.13 -21.31 3.22
CA TRP A 78 6.13 -21.35 4.30
C TRP A 78 5.76 -19.96 4.90
N PRO A 79 6.72 -19.09 5.28
CA PRO A 79 6.39 -17.76 5.80
C PRO A 79 5.78 -16.81 4.77
N ALA A 80 5.81 -17.16 3.48
CA ALA A 80 5.18 -16.39 2.42
C ALA A 80 3.69 -16.16 2.69
N VAL A 81 3.01 -17.14 3.30
CA VAL A 81 1.60 -17.09 3.63
C VAL A 81 1.30 -15.95 4.61
N VAL A 82 2.05 -15.87 5.72
CA VAL A 82 1.82 -14.86 6.77
C VAL A 82 2.14 -13.46 6.27
N ILE A 83 3.22 -13.35 5.50
CA ILE A 83 3.62 -12.08 4.88
C ILE A 83 2.56 -11.65 3.86
N GLU A 84 2.02 -12.58 3.08
CA GLU A 84 0.95 -12.29 2.13
C GLU A 84 -0.34 -11.84 2.84
N LEU A 85 -0.73 -12.51 3.92
CA LEU A 85 -1.86 -12.11 4.76
C LEU A 85 -1.73 -10.66 5.23
N SER A 86 -0.59 -10.30 5.81
CA SER A 86 -0.33 -8.94 6.31
C SER A 86 -0.43 -7.88 5.20
N SER A 87 0.09 -8.21 4.01
CA SER A 87 0.07 -7.32 2.84
C SER A 87 -1.34 -7.03 2.36
N VAL A 88 -2.21 -8.05 2.43
CA VAL A 88 -3.60 -7.93 1.98
C VAL A 88 -4.38 -7.05 2.96
N LEU A 89 -4.14 -7.15 4.27
CA LEU A 89 -4.75 -6.25 5.25
C LEU A 89 -4.37 -4.79 4.99
N VAL A 90 -3.07 -4.53 4.87
CA VAL A 90 -2.51 -3.20 4.57
C VAL A 90 -3.08 -2.62 3.29
N TYR A 91 -3.21 -3.44 2.25
CA TYR A 91 -3.80 -3.05 0.98
C TYR A 91 -5.28 -2.64 1.12
N HIS A 92 -6.07 -3.40 1.87
CA HIS A 92 -7.48 -3.06 2.09
C HIS A 92 -7.63 -1.76 2.89
N LEU A 93 -6.83 -1.55 3.95
CA LEU A 93 -6.79 -0.27 4.67
C LEU A 93 -6.50 0.90 3.72
N HIS A 94 -5.47 0.74 2.87
CA HIS A 94 -5.09 1.77 1.90
C HIS A 94 -6.22 2.07 0.92
N TRP A 95 -6.82 1.03 0.34
CA TRP A 95 -7.94 1.16 -0.60
C TRP A 95 -9.10 1.94 0.03
N VAL A 96 -9.49 1.58 1.25
CA VAL A 96 -10.58 2.28 1.92
C VAL A 96 -10.19 3.73 2.23
N ALA A 97 -8.95 4.02 2.62
CA ALA A 97 -8.49 5.39 2.84
C ALA A 97 -8.54 6.25 1.56
N VAL A 98 -8.14 5.69 0.41
CA VAL A 98 -8.24 6.37 -0.89
C VAL A 98 -9.70 6.63 -1.25
N MET A 99 -10.59 5.67 -1.05
CA MET A 99 -12.02 5.84 -1.35
C MET A 99 -12.67 6.90 -0.47
N GLN A 100 -12.29 6.98 0.80
CA GLN A 100 -12.76 8.03 1.72
C GLN A 100 -12.20 9.40 1.34
N TYR A 101 -10.93 9.47 0.94
CA TYR A 101 -10.33 10.70 0.45
C TYR A 101 -10.99 11.19 -0.85
N ALA A 102 -11.25 10.27 -1.77
CA ALA A 102 -11.98 10.54 -3.01
C ALA A 102 -13.41 11.03 -2.74
N ALA A 103 -14.08 10.47 -1.71
CA ALA A 103 -15.38 10.97 -1.24
C ALA A 103 -15.30 12.43 -0.77
N HIS A 104 -14.28 12.74 0.03
CA HIS A 104 -14.13 14.04 0.67
C HIS A 104 -13.78 15.17 -0.32
N VAL A 105 -13.07 14.85 -1.39
CA VAL A 105 -12.72 15.80 -2.47
C VAL A 105 -13.85 15.95 -3.49
N ALA A 106 -14.81 15.01 -3.52
CA ALA A 106 -15.88 15.03 -4.50
C ALA A 106 -16.92 16.13 -4.19
N PRO A 107 -17.44 16.80 -5.22
CA PRO A 107 -18.59 17.69 -5.06
C PRO A 107 -19.85 16.90 -4.66
N GLU A 108 -20.75 17.56 -3.92
CA GLU A 108 -21.99 16.95 -3.43
C GLU A 108 -22.78 16.28 -4.56
N GLY A 109 -23.17 15.02 -4.34
CA GLY A 109 -23.91 14.21 -5.33
C GLY A 109 -23.06 13.45 -6.36
N LEU A 110 -21.74 13.69 -6.45
CA LEU A 110 -20.83 13.04 -7.40
C LEU A 110 -19.80 12.09 -6.76
N GLU A 111 -19.92 11.83 -5.45
CA GLU A 111 -18.99 10.96 -4.72
C GLU A 111 -18.83 9.58 -5.36
N ALA A 112 -19.93 8.97 -5.80
CA ALA A 112 -19.92 7.65 -6.41
C ALA A 112 -19.07 7.65 -7.70
N THR A 113 -19.24 8.67 -8.55
CA THR A 113 -18.49 8.84 -9.79
C THR A 113 -17.00 9.03 -9.53
N VAL A 114 -16.63 9.88 -8.56
CA VAL A 114 -15.22 10.12 -8.22
C VAL A 114 -14.57 8.87 -7.62
N LYS A 115 -15.25 8.14 -6.74
CA LYS A 115 -14.77 6.85 -6.20
C LYS A 115 -14.54 5.83 -7.31
N VAL A 116 -15.50 5.69 -8.24
CA VAL A 116 -15.39 4.77 -9.37
C VAL A 116 -14.26 5.17 -10.32
N LEU A 117 -14.11 6.44 -10.64
CA LEU A 117 -13.00 6.95 -11.47
C LEU A 117 -11.64 6.74 -10.80
N ALA A 118 -11.51 7.08 -9.51
CA ALA A 118 -10.28 6.86 -8.76
C ALA A 118 -9.91 5.36 -8.71
N GLY A 119 -10.90 4.51 -8.47
CA GLY A 119 -10.73 3.07 -8.45
C GLY A 119 -10.36 2.49 -9.82
N SER A 120 -11.02 2.93 -10.89
CA SER A 120 -10.77 2.44 -12.25
C SER A 120 -9.39 2.83 -12.75
N ILE A 121 -8.93 4.05 -12.47
CA ILE A 121 -7.57 4.50 -12.78
C ILE A 121 -6.54 3.63 -12.06
N GLN A 122 -6.72 3.41 -10.75
CA GLN A 122 -5.78 2.61 -9.97
C GLN A 122 -5.76 1.14 -10.39
N TYR A 123 -6.92 0.54 -10.64
CA TYR A 123 -7.01 -0.88 -11.00
C TYR A 123 -6.58 -1.13 -12.44
N SER A 124 -7.00 -0.29 -13.40
CA SER A 124 -6.75 -0.52 -14.82
C SER A 124 -5.37 -0.03 -15.23
N LEU A 125 -5.05 1.26 -15.02
CA LEU A 125 -3.76 1.80 -15.45
C LEU A 125 -2.61 1.22 -14.64
N GLY A 126 -2.79 1.07 -13.33
CA GLY A 126 -1.80 0.46 -12.45
C GLY A 126 -1.43 -0.97 -12.88
N LYS A 127 -2.44 -1.78 -13.25
CA LYS A 127 -2.18 -3.14 -13.76
C LYS A 127 -1.49 -3.11 -15.11
N VAL A 128 -1.99 -2.33 -16.09
CA VAL A 128 -1.39 -2.29 -17.44
C VAL A 128 0.09 -1.90 -17.38
N ILE A 129 0.42 -0.79 -16.72
CA ILE A 129 1.80 -0.31 -16.60
C ILE A 129 2.69 -1.39 -15.99
N THR A 130 2.18 -2.10 -15.00
CA THR A 130 2.97 -3.07 -14.25
C THR A 130 3.13 -4.40 -14.98
N THR A 131 2.11 -4.87 -15.69
CA THR A 131 2.21 -6.07 -16.53
C THR A 131 3.20 -5.84 -17.67
N THR A 132 3.18 -4.65 -18.26
CA THR A 132 4.09 -4.29 -19.36
C THR A 132 5.53 -4.21 -18.85
N ILE A 133 5.79 -3.42 -17.81
CA ILE A 133 7.14 -3.25 -17.26
C ILE A 133 7.65 -4.56 -16.65
N GLY A 134 6.83 -5.21 -15.82
CA GLY A 134 7.21 -6.45 -15.17
C GLY A 134 7.39 -7.61 -16.15
N GLY A 135 6.61 -7.66 -17.24
CA GLY A 135 6.69 -8.70 -18.26
C GLY A 135 8.01 -8.61 -19.02
N TYR A 136 8.38 -7.39 -19.41
CA TYR A 136 9.68 -7.10 -20.01
C TYR A 136 10.84 -7.43 -19.06
N LEU A 137 10.71 -7.05 -17.78
CA LEU A 137 11.76 -7.28 -16.80
C LEU A 137 11.95 -8.78 -16.47
N MET A 138 10.87 -9.56 -16.51
CA MET A 138 10.94 -10.99 -16.25
C MET A 138 11.48 -11.79 -17.44
N SER A 139 11.27 -11.35 -18.69
CA SER A 139 11.83 -12.04 -19.86
C SER A 139 13.34 -11.85 -19.97
N GLU A 140 13.85 -10.66 -19.63
CA GLU A 140 15.27 -10.33 -19.78
C GLU A 140 16.13 -10.71 -18.56
N TYR A 141 15.64 -10.50 -17.33
CA TYR A 141 16.46 -10.58 -16.11
C TYR A 141 16.02 -11.67 -15.12
N GLY A 142 14.95 -12.41 -15.44
CA GLY A 142 14.38 -13.44 -14.57
C GLY A 142 13.70 -12.90 -13.30
N GLY A 143 13.08 -13.79 -12.52
CA GLY A 143 12.28 -13.41 -11.34
C GLY A 143 13.08 -12.75 -10.20
N ARG A 144 14.35 -13.13 -10.00
CA ARG A 144 15.14 -12.67 -8.85
C ARG A 144 15.55 -11.19 -8.96
N VAL A 145 15.84 -10.70 -10.17
CA VAL A 145 16.14 -9.28 -10.43
C VAL A 145 14.87 -8.44 -10.44
N ALA A 146 13.77 -8.97 -11.00
CA ALA A 146 12.47 -8.32 -10.94
C ALA A 146 12.03 -8.05 -9.49
N PHE A 147 12.20 -9.01 -8.58
CA PHE A 147 11.87 -8.78 -7.17
C PHE A 147 12.78 -7.76 -6.47
N ARG A 148 14.08 -7.72 -6.79
CA ARG A 148 15.00 -6.70 -6.24
C ARG A 148 14.68 -5.29 -6.72
N THR A 149 14.40 -5.12 -8.01
CA THR A 149 14.04 -3.80 -8.56
C THR A 149 12.75 -3.27 -7.94
N LEU A 150 11.75 -4.12 -7.71
CA LEU A 150 10.55 -3.67 -6.99
C LEU A 150 10.73 -3.47 -5.50
N GLY A 151 11.56 -4.26 -4.84
CA GLY A 151 12.00 -3.97 -3.49
C GLY A 151 12.62 -2.57 -3.41
N SER A 152 13.54 -2.25 -4.33
CA SER A 152 14.20 -0.95 -4.38
C SER A 152 13.22 0.20 -4.70
N MET A 153 12.32 0.02 -5.66
CA MET A 153 11.28 1.01 -5.97
C MET A 153 10.35 1.25 -4.77
N ALA A 154 9.96 0.19 -4.05
CA ALA A 154 9.12 0.33 -2.87
C ALA A 154 9.84 1.05 -1.73
N VAL A 155 11.13 0.80 -1.52
CA VAL A 155 11.95 1.53 -0.55
C VAL A 155 12.06 3.00 -0.93
N ILE A 156 12.26 3.33 -2.22
CA ILE A 156 12.29 4.71 -2.70
C ILE A 156 10.95 5.40 -2.46
N TYR A 157 9.83 4.75 -2.78
CA TYR A 157 8.50 5.29 -2.51
C TYR A 157 8.25 5.50 -1.01
N ALA A 158 8.66 4.55 -0.16
CA ALA A 158 8.57 4.66 1.29
C ALA A 158 9.45 5.81 1.83
N ALA A 159 10.65 5.98 1.29
CA ALA A 159 11.56 7.06 1.66
C ALA A 159 11.01 8.43 1.24
N VAL A 160 10.52 8.58 0.01
CA VAL A 160 9.91 9.82 -0.49
C VAL A 160 8.71 10.19 0.37
N TYR A 161 7.80 9.25 0.64
CA TYR A 161 6.64 9.51 1.50
C TYR A 161 7.02 9.78 2.96
N GLY A 162 7.99 9.05 3.51
CA GLY A 162 8.52 9.30 4.84
C GLY A 162 9.10 10.71 4.96
N CYS A 163 9.77 11.17 3.90
CA CYS A 163 10.28 12.53 3.80
C CYS A 163 9.14 13.58 3.70
N TYR A 164 8.11 13.32 2.89
CA TYR A 164 6.90 14.15 2.83
C TYR A 164 6.21 14.27 4.20
N LEU A 165 6.09 13.17 4.93
CA LEU A 165 5.51 13.17 6.27
C LEU A 165 6.38 13.91 7.29
N PHE A 166 7.70 13.78 7.19
CA PHE A 166 8.63 14.54 8.01
C PHE A 166 8.49 16.04 7.74
N MET A 167 8.35 16.44 6.48
CA MET A 167 8.09 17.82 6.10
C MET A 167 6.72 18.32 6.60
N ASP A 168 5.65 17.52 6.52
CA ASP A 168 4.30 17.89 7.01
C ASP A 168 4.27 18.01 8.54
N HIS A 169 4.98 17.12 9.27
CA HIS A 169 5.16 17.26 10.72
C HIS A 169 5.96 18.51 11.08
N MET A 170 6.99 18.84 10.31
CA MET A 170 7.76 20.08 10.51
C MET A 170 6.95 21.34 10.15
N GLN A 171 6.05 21.26 9.17
CA GLN A 171 5.12 22.33 8.83
C GLN A 171 4.07 22.54 9.92
N LYS A 172 3.46 21.48 10.45
CA LYS A 172 2.54 21.60 11.60
C LYS A 172 3.23 22.15 12.85
N LYS A 173 4.49 21.76 13.10
CA LYS A 173 5.27 22.31 14.21
C LYS A 173 5.57 23.81 14.02
N LYS A 174 5.73 24.28 12.77
CA LYS A 174 5.81 25.71 12.44
C LYS A 174 4.47 26.44 12.57
N SER A 175 3.34 25.80 12.22
CA SER A 175 2.00 26.39 12.33
C SER A 175 1.52 26.57 13.78
N THR A 176 1.97 25.72 14.72
CA THR A 176 1.63 25.84 16.15
C THR A 176 2.53 26.83 16.91
N GLN A 177 3.50 27.47 16.23
CA GLN A 177 4.48 28.35 16.86
C GLN A 177 4.69 29.72 16.16
N PRO A 178 3.64 30.51 15.81
CA PRO A 178 3.83 31.96 15.64
C PRO A 178 3.07 32.85 16.65
N GLU A 179 2.01 32.40 17.34
CA GLU A 179 1.15 33.31 18.11
C GLU A 179 1.44 33.44 19.62
N SER A 180 2.39 32.68 20.18
CA SER A 180 2.72 32.80 21.62
C SER A 180 3.66 33.97 21.96
N ASN A 181 4.25 34.66 20.98
CA ASN A 181 5.27 35.68 21.23
C ASN A 181 4.77 37.12 21.14
N HIS A 182 3.54 37.38 20.65
CA HIS A 182 3.06 38.75 20.53
C HIS A 182 2.32 39.26 21.79
N CYS A 183 1.84 38.37 22.66
CA CYS A 183 1.08 38.75 23.86
C CYS A 183 1.97 39.04 25.11
N LYS A 184 3.31 38.97 24.98
CA LYS A 184 4.25 39.31 26.06
C LYS A 184 4.93 40.69 25.92
N ALA A 185 4.57 41.47 24.90
CA ALA A 185 5.16 42.79 24.65
C ALA A 185 4.27 43.96 25.14
N ILE A 186 3.14 43.68 25.81
CA ILE A 186 2.21 44.69 26.33
C ILE A 186 1.91 44.44 27.82
N SER A 187 2.96 44.12 28.59
CA SER A 187 2.94 44.01 30.05
C SER A 187 4.17 44.65 30.63
#